data_AF-A0A0E0KF70-F1
#
_entry.id   AF-A0A0E0KF70-F1
#
_cell.length_a   1.000
_cell.length_b   1.000
_cell.length_c   1.000
_cell.angle_alpha   90.00
_cell.angle_beta   90.00
_cell.angle_gamma   90.00
#
_symmetry.space_group_name_H-M   'P 1'
#
loop_
_entity.id
_entity.type
_entity.pdbx_description
1 polymer ?
#
loop_
_entity_poly.entity_id
_entity_poly.type
_entity_poly.pdbx_seq_one_letter_code
_entity_poly.pdbx_strand_id
1 'polypeptide(L)'
;MPPTHRIIKVARTEDFSTIGKHGRYFDLVDFSVIEGFKVPADMTICSFKERLTEEFGTPVQCQRLWWWARRQNNTCRVDRPLTTEEEKQPVVQALAIPKWSNRDDYQLVFLKLYDPEKARLRYVGSLYVKNSWTVSCVLQTLRSLAGFRGSDRIELYKEIKFDPWVLCEAIDLHCTFSASEIVTGEIICYQKILKPDDLPKYPSVPSFLQHICDQKEEEMKRHILEEKIAGLEHQASTDRLQKEVTLIAYDQMKHERDNALRQVNELRDQSTHAILKFSRCDLEQATEHFNNACKVGDTEYGRTYKAIIHDTDVAIKLSSTESLFQQEVTVLGQWRHPNIITFIGVCSRTSALVYEWLPNGNLEDRIVCANNSTPLPWQNRTQIIGEICCALLFLHSNKKPGALIHGDLRPCNILIDGSYRIRLCNVGLSNLFLQPGKCPPNLMERLPYMDPEFITTGELTTLSDVYSFGMPPLNLSKKVAAELEGDSLHKLIDKSAGDWPYKEAKRLAVLGVRCAELAREKRPDLLNDVWRVVKPLMRKPSSCPYFPQASGEVCAPAPFICPILMEIMKDPQVASDGFTYEGEAIRSGNNRSPMTNLVLPDLNLVPNRVLRSSIHEYLRQQRQQQQQDDS
;
A
#
# COMPACT_ATOMS: atom_id res chain seq x y z
N MET A 1 -39.07 -12.30 -49.38
CA MET A 1 -39.95 -11.34 -48.69
C MET A 1 -39.29 -10.96 -47.37
N PRO A 2 -39.26 -9.67 -46.96
CA PRO A 2 -38.82 -9.32 -45.62
C PRO A 2 -39.72 -10.03 -44.59
N PRO A 3 -39.19 -10.41 -43.42
CA PRO A 3 -39.97 -11.15 -42.43
C PRO A 3 -41.19 -10.34 -42.01
N THR A 4 -42.37 -10.97 -42.02
CA THR A 4 -43.67 -10.36 -41.64
C THR A 4 -43.75 -10.03 -40.15
N HIS A 5 -42.83 -10.56 -39.36
CA HIS A 5 -42.77 -10.41 -37.92
C HIS A 5 -41.31 -10.22 -37.45
N ARG A 6 -41.11 -9.45 -36.38
CA ARG A 6 -39.83 -9.36 -35.65
C ARG A 6 -39.95 -9.95 -34.25
N ILE A 7 -38.82 -10.41 -33.72
CA ILE A 7 -38.72 -10.86 -32.34
C ILE A 7 -38.27 -9.69 -31.47
N ILE A 8 -39.06 -9.37 -30.46
CA ILE A 8 -38.79 -8.29 -29.51
C ILE A 8 -38.65 -8.91 -28.13
N LYS A 9 -37.53 -8.65 -27.47
CA LYS A 9 -37.29 -9.12 -26.11
C LYS A 9 -37.57 -7.98 -25.14
N VAL A 10 -38.29 -8.27 -24.07
CA VAL A 10 -38.63 -7.28 -23.03
C VAL A 10 -38.01 -7.75 -21.73
N ALA A 11 -37.13 -6.92 -21.17
CA ALA A 11 -36.48 -7.17 -19.89
C ALA A 11 -37.23 -6.44 -18.76
N ARG A 12 -37.44 -7.12 -17.64
CA ARG A 12 -38.03 -6.62 -16.39
C ARG A 12 -36.95 -6.48 -15.32
N THR A 13 -37.30 -5.85 -14.21
CA THR A 13 -36.37 -5.60 -13.08
C THR A 13 -35.74 -6.88 -12.53
N GLU A 14 -36.43 -8.01 -12.62
CA GLU A 14 -35.93 -9.33 -12.21
C GLU A 14 -34.97 -10.00 -13.19
N ASP A 15 -34.96 -9.57 -14.46
CA ASP A 15 -34.05 -10.11 -15.50
C ASP A 15 -32.65 -9.49 -15.43
N PHE A 16 -32.45 -8.51 -14.54
CA PHE A 16 -31.13 -7.97 -14.24
C PHE A 16 -30.40 -8.93 -13.30
N SER A 17 -29.34 -9.56 -13.81
CA SER A 17 -28.55 -10.51 -13.02
C SER A 17 -27.94 -9.86 -11.77
N THR A 18 -28.11 -10.48 -10.60
CA THR A 18 -27.36 -10.20 -9.37
C THR A 18 -25.92 -10.66 -9.52
N ILE A 19 -25.12 -9.92 -10.30
CA ILE A 19 -23.67 -10.07 -10.31
C ILE A 19 -23.11 -8.99 -9.37
N GLY A 20 -22.69 -9.43 -8.18
CA GLY A 20 -22.09 -8.59 -7.12
C GLY A 20 -22.80 -8.75 -5.77
N LYS A 21 -22.07 -9.13 -4.72
CA LYS A 21 -22.56 -9.05 -3.32
C LYS A 21 -22.60 -7.58 -2.86
N HIS A 22 -23.53 -7.25 -1.96
CA HIS A 22 -23.58 -5.98 -1.21
C HIS A 22 -24.03 -4.71 -1.96
N GLY A 23 -25.07 -4.79 -2.81
CA GLY A 23 -25.81 -3.58 -3.23
C GLY A 23 -25.08 -2.66 -4.21
N ARG A 24 -24.12 -3.19 -4.98
CA ARG A 24 -23.48 -2.50 -6.11
C ARG A 24 -24.08 -3.06 -7.40
N TYR A 25 -25.10 -2.39 -7.95
CA TYR A 25 -25.83 -2.82 -9.16
C TYR A 25 -25.14 -2.33 -10.44
N PHE A 26 -25.16 -3.08 -11.56
CA PHE A 26 -25.37 -2.53 -12.92
C PHE A 26 -25.77 -3.56 -14.01
N ASP A 27 -26.91 -3.28 -14.66
CA ASP A 27 -27.31 -3.32 -16.08
C ASP A 27 -26.66 -4.30 -17.07
N LEU A 28 -26.49 -5.57 -16.71
CA LEU A 28 -26.29 -6.63 -17.69
C LEU A 28 -27.49 -7.57 -17.66
N VAL A 29 -28.28 -7.45 -18.72
CA VAL A 29 -29.36 -8.38 -19.04
C VAL A 29 -28.80 -9.38 -20.05
N ASP A 30 -28.79 -10.65 -19.69
CA ASP A 30 -28.51 -11.72 -20.64
C ASP A 30 -29.72 -11.92 -21.54
N PHE A 31 -29.74 -11.23 -22.68
CA PHE A 31 -30.81 -11.35 -23.64
C PHE A 31 -30.91 -12.75 -24.26
N SER A 32 -29.94 -13.67 -24.05
CA SER A 32 -30.06 -15.04 -24.54
C SER A 32 -31.14 -15.82 -23.80
N VAL A 33 -31.36 -15.54 -22.50
CA VAL A 33 -32.32 -16.24 -21.64
C VAL A 33 -33.73 -15.61 -21.62
N ILE A 34 -33.88 -14.38 -22.13
CA ILE A 34 -35.19 -13.70 -22.21
C ILE A 34 -36.00 -14.21 -23.40
N GLU A 35 -37.26 -14.58 -23.16
CA GLU A 35 -38.20 -14.96 -24.20
C GLU A 35 -38.58 -13.77 -25.10
N GLY A 36 -38.73 -14.04 -26.40
CA GLY A 36 -38.99 -13.03 -27.40
C GLY A 36 -40.44 -13.06 -27.89
N PHE A 37 -41.08 -11.89 -27.92
CA PHE A 37 -42.39 -11.70 -28.52
C PHE A 37 -42.28 -11.63 -30.04
N LYS A 38 -43.08 -12.44 -30.74
CA LYS A 38 -43.29 -12.26 -32.19
C LYS A 38 -44.26 -11.10 -32.39
N VAL A 39 -43.79 -10.05 -33.03
CA VAL A 39 -44.53 -8.80 -33.24
C VAL A 39 -44.67 -8.53 -34.74
N PRO A 40 -45.90 -8.36 -35.27
CA PRO A 40 -46.14 -7.97 -36.66
C PRO A 40 -45.49 -6.64 -37.02
N ALA A 41 -45.13 -6.47 -38.29
CA ALA A 41 -44.41 -5.28 -38.78
C ALA A 41 -45.18 -3.95 -38.63
N ASP A 42 -46.50 -4.01 -38.57
CA ASP A 42 -47.44 -2.89 -38.51
C ASP A 42 -47.98 -2.61 -37.10
N MET A 43 -47.71 -3.49 -36.12
CA MET A 43 -48.14 -3.29 -34.74
C MET A 43 -47.49 -2.04 -34.16
N THR A 44 -48.25 -1.19 -33.45
CA THR A 44 -47.71 0.00 -32.77
C THR A 44 -47.16 -0.34 -31.38
N ILE A 45 -46.30 0.51 -30.84
CA ILE A 45 -45.76 0.34 -29.48
C ILE A 45 -46.88 0.43 -28.43
N CYS A 46 -47.88 1.30 -28.62
CA CYS A 46 -49.09 1.34 -27.77
C CYS A 46 -49.85 0.01 -27.77
N SER A 47 -50.14 -0.57 -28.94
CA SER A 47 -50.81 -1.88 -29.03
C SER A 47 -49.94 -3.01 -28.47
N PHE A 48 -48.61 -2.88 -28.55
CA PHE A 48 -47.69 -3.84 -27.93
C PHE A 48 -47.75 -3.78 -26.39
N LYS A 49 -47.95 -2.60 -25.77
CA LYS A 49 -48.14 -2.47 -24.31
C LYS A 49 -49.37 -3.22 -23.79
N GLU A 50 -50.42 -3.31 -24.58
CA GLU A 50 -51.61 -4.10 -24.24
C GLU A 50 -51.24 -5.59 -24.12
N ARG A 51 -50.45 -6.12 -25.07
CA ARG A 51 -49.93 -7.50 -24.99
C ARG A 51 -49.01 -7.73 -23.79
N LEU A 52 -48.20 -6.73 -23.43
CA LEU A 52 -47.39 -6.80 -22.21
C LEU A 52 -48.24 -6.78 -20.94
N THR A 53 -49.43 -6.19 -20.98
CA THR A 53 -50.38 -6.20 -19.86
C THR A 53 -50.95 -7.61 -19.68
N GLU A 54 -51.29 -8.29 -20.77
CA GLU A 54 -51.78 -9.68 -20.74
C GLU A 54 -50.72 -10.64 -20.19
N GLU A 55 -49.46 -10.50 -20.63
CA GLU A 55 -48.37 -11.39 -20.22
C GLU A 55 -47.87 -11.11 -18.79
N PHE A 56 -47.68 -9.83 -18.44
CA PHE A 56 -47.00 -9.44 -17.21
C PHE A 56 -47.91 -8.82 -16.15
N GLY A 57 -49.22 -8.71 -16.42
CA GLY A 57 -50.21 -8.18 -15.47
C GLY A 57 -50.04 -6.70 -15.11
N THR A 58 -49.16 -5.96 -15.79
CA THR A 58 -48.88 -4.54 -15.49
C THR A 58 -49.73 -3.63 -16.39
N PRO A 59 -50.64 -2.80 -15.84
CA PRO A 59 -51.49 -1.94 -16.65
C PRO A 59 -50.70 -0.98 -17.53
N VAL A 60 -51.19 -0.69 -18.74
CA VAL A 60 -50.52 0.16 -19.76
C VAL A 60 -50.05 1.51 -19.18
N GLN A 61 -50.85 2.14 -18.32
CA GLN A 61 -50.51 3.42 -17.67
C GLN A 61 -49.33 3.33 -16.68
N CYS A 62 -49.03 2.13 -16.20
CA CYS A 62 -47.90 1.84 -15.31
C CYS A 62 -46.66 1.35 -16.08
N GLN A 63 -46.76 1.15 -17.40
CA GLN A 63 -45.66 0.69 -18.23
C GLN A 63 -44.84 1.87 -18.77
N ARG A 64 -43.54 1.88 -18.45
CA ARG A 64 -42.56 2.82 -19.02
C ARG A 64 -41.55 2.06 -19.87
N LEU A 65 -41.57 2.30 -21.18
CA LEU A 65 -40.65 1.67 -22.13
C LEU A 65 -39.40 2.54 -22.32
N TRP A 66 -38.28 1.88 -22.61
CA TRP A 66 -36.98 2.52 -22.79
C TRP A 66 -36.31 2.03 -24.07
N TRP A 67 -35.54 2.93 -24.70
CA TRP A 67 -34.62 2.58 -25.76
C TRP A 67 -33.40 1.88 -25.19
N TRP A 68 -32.92 0.87 -25.91
CA TRP A 68 -31.70 0.14 -25.58
C TRP A 68 -30.66 0.39 -26.66
N ALA A 69 -29.44 0.73 -26.25
CA ALA A 69 -28.29 0.87 -27.14
C ALA A 69 -27.42 -0.39 -27.05
N ARG A 70 -27.01 -0.92 -28.21
CA ARG A 70 -26.13 -2.09 -28.32
C ARG A 70 -24.67 -1.64 -28.48
N ARG A 71 -23.78 -2.19 -27.67
CA ARG A 71 -22.33 -1.94 -27.67
C ARG A 71 -21.62 -2.78 -28.73
N GLN A 72 -20.38 -2.40 -29.07
CA GLN A 72 -19.51 -3.17 -29.98
C GLN A 72 -19.19 -4.58 -29.45
N ASN A 73 -19.15 -4.76 -28.12
CA ASN A 73 -18.99 -6.08 -27.48
C ASN A 73 -20.30 -6.87 -27.32
N ASN A 74 -21.35 -6.51 -28.06
CA ASN A 74 -22.68 -7.14 -28.07
C ASN A 74 -23.51 -7.03 -26.78
N THR A 75 -23.08 -6.27 -25.77
CA THR A 75 -23.91 -5.99 -24.59
C THR A 75 -24.87 -4.83 -24.87
N CYS A 76 -26.07 -4.86 -24.28
CA CYS A 76 -27.09 -3.82 -24.47
C CYS A 76 -27.36 -3.08 -23.14
N ARG A 77 -27.55 -1.76 -23.19
CA ARG A 77 -27.90 -0.94 -22.03
C ARG A 77 -29.06 -0.01 -22.32
N VAL A 78 -29.79 0.34 -21.26
CA VAL A 78 -30.86 1.34 -21.30
C VAL A 78 -30.26 2.72 -21.63
N ASP A 79 -30.83 3.40 -22.62
CA ASP A 79 -30.42 4.75 -23.04
C ASP A 79 -31.37 5.82 -22.49
N ARG A 80 -32.61 5.88 -22.98
CA ARG A 80 -33.62 6.86 -22.55
C ARG A 80 -35.04 6.31 -22.63
N PRO A 81 -36.00 6.86 -21.88
CA PRO A 81 -37.41 6.48 -22.02
C PRO A 81 -37.95 6.89 -23.40
N LEU A 82 -38.92 6.14 -23.90
CA LEU A 82 -39.69 6.53 -25.08
C LEU A 82 -40.58 7.73 -24.76
N THR A 83 -40.76 8.59 -25.76
CA THR A 83 -41.71 9.70 -25.70
C THR A 83 -43.11 9.26 -26.15
N THR A 84 -44.15 9.97 -25.71
CA THR A 84 -45.55 9.66 -26.05
C THR A 84 -45.82 9.62 -27.56
N GLU A 85 -45.08 10.41 -28.35
CA GLU A 85 -45.21 10.40 -29.81
C GLU A 85 -44.49 9.21 -30.47
N GLU A 86 -43.39 8.74 -29.88
CA GLU A 86 -42.69 7.53 -30.34
C GLU A 86 -43.52 6.27 -30.04
N GLU A 87 -44.30 6.25 -28.95
CA GLU A 87 -45.16 5.11 -28.62
C GLU A 87 -46.31 4.88 -29.62
N LYS A 88 -46.67 5.89 -30.41
CA LYS A 88 -47.70 5.78 -31.47
C LYS A 88 -47.18 5.16 -32.77
N GLN A 89 -45.87 4.94 -32.87
CA GLN A 89 -45.23 4.45 -34.10
C GLN A 89 -45.22 2.91 -34.18
N PRO A 90 -45.07 2.33 -35.39
CA PRO A 90 -44.91 0.89 -35.55
C PRO A 90 -43.66 0.39 -34.85
N VAL A 91 -43.75 -0.72 -34.12
CA VAL A 91 -42.61 -1.28 -33.37
C VAL A 91 -41.44 -1.67 -34.27
N VAL A 92 -41.72 -1.95 -35.56
CA VAL A 92 -40.73 -2.43 -36.54
C VAL A 92 -40.11 -1.30 -37.36
N GLN A 93 -40.68 -0.09 -37.32
CA GLN A 93 -40.05 1.06 -37.97
C GLN A 93 -38.81 1.41 -37.16
N ALA A 94 -37.64 1.29 -37.79
CA ALA A 94 -36.42 1.90 -37.28
C ALA A 94 -36.62 3.41 -37.33
N LEU A 95 -37.29 3.95 -36.31
CA LEU A 95 -37.35 5.38 -36.08
C LEU A 95 -35.89 5.81 -36.03
N ALA A 96 -35.52 6.60 -37.05
CA ALA A 96 -34.19 7.15 -37.15
C ALA A 96 -33.79 7.65 -35.77
N ILE A 97 -32.69 7.09 -35.25
CA ILE A 97 -31.92 7.67 -34.16
C ILE A 97 -32.00 9.19 -34.36
N PRO A 98 -32.27 9.99 -33.31
CA PRO A 98 -32.38 11.44 -33.45
C PRO A 98 -31.31 11.95 -34.40
N LYS A 99 -31.68 12.86 -35.33
CA LYS A 99 -30.90 13.38 -36.49
C LYS A 99 -29.46 13.88 -36.20
N TRP A 100 -28.86 13.53 -35.07
CA TRP A 100 -27.46 13.68 -34.72
C TRP A 100 -26.61 12.51 -35.23
N SER A 101 -27.21 11.36 -35.56
CA SER A 101 -26.49 10.16 -36.05
C SER A 101 -25.95 10.24 -37.49
N ASN A 102 -26.27 11.31 -38.23
CA ASN A 102 -25.73 11.54 -39.59
C ASN A 102 -24.46 12.40 -39.59
N ARG A 103 -23.78 12.54 -38.45
CA ARG A 103 -22.40 13.02 -38.43
C ARG A 103 -21.56 11.94 -37.78
N ASP A 104 -20.62 11.38 -38.52
CA ASP A 104 -19.59 10.41 -38.07
C ASP A 104 -18.69 10.93 -36.91
N ASP A 105 -19.06 12.06 -36.30
CA ASP A 105 -18.28 12.81 -35.32
C ASP A 105 -18.83 12.71 -33.89
N TYR A 106 -20.01 12.10 -33.65
CA TYR A 106 -20.60 11.98 -32.30
C TYR A 106 -20.52 10.57 -31.73
N GLN A 107 -20.12 10.46 -30.46
CA GLN A 107 -20.10 9.23 -29.67
C GLN A 107 -21.14 9.28 -28.55
N LEU A 108 -21.82 8.16 -28.29
CA LEU A 108 -22.67 8.01 -27.10
C LEU A 108 -21.83 7.40 -25.97
N VAL A 109 -21.67 8.12 -24.86
CA VAL A 109 -20.95 7.64 -23.67
C VAL A 109 -21.90 7.46 -22.50
N PHE A 110 -21.61 6.48 -21.65
CA PHE A 110 -22.37 6.19 -20.44
C PHE A 110 -21.66 6.75 -19.22
N LEU A 111 -22.42 7.23 -18.23
CA LEU A 111 -21.89 7.98 -17.10
C LEU A 111 -22.18 7.28 -15.79
N LYS A 112 -21.11 6.96 -15.04
CA LYS A 112 -21.18 6.52 -13.65
C LYS A 112 -20.59 7.58 -12.74
N LEU A 113 -21.25 7.89 -11.64
CA LEU A 113 -20.76 8.76 -10.59
C LEU A 113 -20.35 7.92 -9.39
N TYR A 114 -19.12 8.10 -8.95
CA TYR A 114 -18.64 7.57 -7.70
C TYR A 114 -18.82 8.62 -6.59
N ASP A 115 -19.51 8.23 -5.53
CA ASP A 115 -19.61 8.99 -4.28
C ASP A 115 -18.48 8.51 -3.36
N PRO A 116 -17.39 9.30 -3.21
CA PRO A 116 -16.24 8.88 -2.41
C PRO A 116 -16.54 8.81 -0.91
N GLU A 117 -17.48 9.62 -0.40
CA GLU A 117 -17.86 9.60 1.02
C GLU A 117 -18.62 8.32 1.38
N LYS A 118 -19.47 7.82 0.47
CA LYS A 118 -20.27 6.61 0.67
C LYS A 118 -19.67 5.36 0.06
N ALA A 119 -18.52 5.47 -0.61
CA ALA A 119 -17.90 4.42 -1.40
C ALA A 119 -18.88 3.71 -2.36
N ARG A 120 -19.76 4.47 -3.02
CA ARG A 120 -20.83 3.94 -3.87
C ARG A 120 -20.71 4.46 -5.29
N LEU A 121 -20.74 3.53 -6.25
CA LEU A 121 -20.82 3.83 -7.67
C LEU A 121 -22.29 3.76 -8.11
N ARG A 122 -22.78 4.79 -8.81
CA ARG A 122 -24.16 4.85 -9.37
C ARG A 122 -24.13 5.32 -10.82
N TYR A 123 -25.08 4.88 -11.62
CA TYR A 123 -25.25 5.35 -13.00
C TYR A 123 -26.09 6.61 -12.96
N VAL A 124 -25.70 7.57 -13.79
CA VAL A 124 -26.30 8.91 -13.79
C VAL A 124 -26.88 9.26 -15.16
N GLY A 125 -26.56 8.50 -16.21
CA GLY A 125 -27.17 8.66 -17.52
C GLY A 125 -26.21 8.40 -18.68
N SER A 126 -26.59 8.84 -19.87
CA SER A 126 -25.79 8.83 -21.09
C SER A 126 -25.60 10.26 -21.60
N LEU A 127 -24.56 10.48 -22.40
CA LEU A 127 -24.25 11.76 -23.02
C LEU A 127 -23.72 11.56 -24.44
N TYR A 128 -24.20 12.37 -25.38
CA TYR A 128 -23.61 12.46 -26.72
C TYR A 128 -22.48 13.49 -26.71
N VAL A 129 -21.28 13.07 -27.13
CA VAL A 129 -20.07 13.89 -27.18
C VAL A 129 -19.49 13.89 -28.58
N LYS A 130 -18.92 15.01 -29.05
CA LYS A 130 -18.18 15.00 -30.33
C LYS A 130 -16.75 14.51 -30.14
N ASN A 131 -16.21 13.78 -31.12
CA ASN A 131 -14.81 13.36 -31.15
C ASN A 131 -13.86 14.56 -31.02
N SER A 132 -14.22 15.69 -31.65
CA SER A 132 -13.46 16.94 -31.66
C SER A 132 -13.56 17.78 -30.37
N TRP A 133 -14.47 17.45 -29.45
CA TRP A 133 -14.62 18.20 -28.20
C TRP A 133 -13.53 17.84 -27.20
N THR A 134 -13.02 18.84 -26.48
CA THR A 134 -12.20 18.62 -25.29
C THR A 134 -13.06 18.06 -24.18
N VAL A 135 -12.52 17.15 -23.38
CA VAL A 135 -13.26 16.51 -22.27
C VAL A 135 -13.72 17.55 -21.24
N SER A 136 -12.95 18.62 -21.05
CA SER A 136 -13.32 19.76 -20.20
C SER A 136 -14.65 20.44 -20.57
N CYS A 137 -15.10 20.37 -21.83
CA CYS A 137 -16.31 21.07 -22.28
C CYS A 137 -17.61 20.48 -21.68
N VAL A 138 -17.60 19.20 -21.28
CA VAL A 138 -18.78 18.52 -20.72
C VAL A 138 -18.86 18.62 -19.20
N LEU A 139 -17.85 19.16 -18.52
CA LEU A 139 -17.78 19.21 -17.06
C LEU A 139 -18.99 19.90 -16.43
N GLN A 140 -19.51 20.95 -17.08
CA GLN A 140 -20.68 21.66 -16.57
C GLN A 140 -21.93 20.78 -16.62
N THR A 141 -22.11 20.00 -17.68
CA THR A 141 -23.19 19.02 -17.81
C THR A 141 -23.05 17.92 -16.76
N LEU A 142 -21.83 17.41 -16.54
CA LEU A 142 -21.56 16.40 -15.52
C LEU A 142 -21.84 16.91 -14.10
N ARG A 143 -21.48 18.17 -13.79
CA ARG A 143 -21.84 18.81 -12.52
C ARG A 143 -23.35 18.83 -12.31
N SER A 144 -24.10 19.23 -13.34
CA SER A 144 -25.57 19.28 -13.28
C SER A 144 -26.17 17.90 -13.05
N LEU A 145 -25.67 16.87 -13.74
CA LEU A 145 -26.14 15.50 -13.59
C LEU A 145 -25.84 14.92 -12.21
N ALA A 146 -24.70 15.28 -11.62
CA ALA A 146 -24.30 14.84 -10.28
C ALA A 146 -24.92 15.67 -9.13
N GLY A 147 -25.49 16.85 -9.43
CA GLY A 147 -25.96 17.80 -8.42
C GLY A 147 -24.82 18.56 -7.72
N PHE A 148 -23.68 18.72 -8.36
CA PHE A 148 -22.51 19.42 -7.81
C PHE A 148 -22.60 20.93 -7.99
N ARG A 149 -21.87 21.69 -7.15
CA ARG A 149 -21.76 23.14 -7.30
C ARG A 149 -20.86 23.49 -8.48
N GLY A 150 -21.07 24.64 -9.12
CA GLY A 150 -20.25 25.09 -10.27
C GLY A 150 -18.74 25.20 -9.96
N SER A 151 -18.38 25.44 -8.70
CA SER A 151 -17.00 25.53 -8.22
C SER A 151 -16.36 24.17 -7.89
N ASP A 152 -17.12 23.08 -7.89
CA ASP A 152 -16.59 21.77 -7.54
C ASP A 152 -15.69 21.23 -8.67
N ARG A 153 -14.49 20.80 -8.28
CA ARG A 153 -13.56 20.11 -9.18
C ARG A 153 -13.97 18.65 -9.31
N ILE A 154 -13.86 18.11 -10.51
CA ILE A 154 -14.28 16.74 -10.84
C ILE A 154 -13.12 16.04 -11.57
N GLU A 155 -12.90 14.79 -11.25
CA GLU A 155 -12.03 13.86 -11.99
C GLU A 155 -12.86 12.88 -12.80
N LEU A 156 -12.40 12.55 -14.00
CA LEU A 156 -13.03 11.63 -14.94
C LEU A 156 -12.10 10.44 -15.19
N TYR A 157 -12.69 9.27 -15.33
CA TYR A 157 -11.99 8.02 -15.59
C TYR A 157 -12.77 7.18 -16.62
N LYS A 158 -12.06 6.48 -17.49
CA LYS A 158 -12.61 5.50 -18.43
C LYS A 158 -12.59 4.13 -17.77
N GLU A 159 -13.71 3.40 -17.77
CA GLU A 159 -13.77 2.04 -17.23
C GLU A 159 -13.17 1.04 -18.23
N ILE A 160 -12.08 0.36 -17.85
CA ILE A 160 -11.39 -0.62 -18.70
C ILE A 160 -11.86 -2.05 -18.40
N LYS A 161 -12.07 -2.38 -17.12
CA LYS A 161 -12.45 -3.74 -16.69
C LYS A 161 -13.48 -3.68 -15.57
N PHE A 162 -14.43 -4.61 -15.60
CA PHE A 162 -15.45 -4.78 -14.58
C PHE A 162 -15.45 -6.26 -14.14
N ASP A 163 -14.98 -6.50 -12.92
CA ASP A 163 -14.98 -7.77 -12.15
C ASP A 163 -13.61 -8.49 -12.02
N PRO A 164 -13.18 -8.88 -10.80
CA PRO A 164 -13.81 -8.64 -9.49
C PRO A 164 -13.77 -7.18 -9.02
N TRP A 165 -12.97 -6.34 -9.70
CA TRP A 165 -12.78 -4.93 -9.37
C TRP A 165 -13.00 -4.06 -10.61
N VAL A 166 -13.50 -2.84 -10.41
CA VAL A 166 -13.62 -1.84 -11.47
C VAL A 166 -12.25 -1.21 -11.67
N LEU A 167 -11.62 -1.45 -12.82
CA LEU A 167 -10.37 -0.80 -13.19
C LEU A 167 -10.69 0.39 -14.09
N CYS A 168 -10.20 1.57 -13.70
CA CYS A 168 -10.40 2.79 -14.47
C CYS A 168 -9.08 3.45 -14.86
N GLU A 169 -9.05 4.06 -16.04
CA GLU A 169 -7.97 4.91 -16.55
C GLU A 169 -8.32 6.38 -16.36
N ALA A 170 -7.40 7.21 -15.86
CA ALA A 170 -7.66 8.64 -15.74
C ALA A 170 -7.79 9.29 -17.13
N ILE A 171 -8.81 10.13 -17.32
CA ILE A 171 -9.01 10.88 -18.56
C ILE A 171 -8.44 12.28 -18.39
N ASP A 172 -7.51 12.66 -19.27
CA ASP A 172 -7.02 14.04 -19.34
C ASP A 172 -8.11 14.99 -19.87
N LEU A 173 -8.44 16.01 -19.08
CA LEU A 173 -9.49 16.99 -19.39
C LEU A 173 -9.13 17.93 -20.54
N HIS A 174 -7.84 18.04 -20.86
CA HIS A 174 -7.32 18.87 -21.95
C HIS A 174 -7.29 18.13 -23.30
N CYS A 175 -7.39 16.80 -23.29
CA CYS A 175 -7.49 15.98 -24.48
C CYS A 175 -8.89 16.01 -25.09
N THR A 176 -8.98 15.67 -26.38
CA THR A 176 -10.27 15.44 -27.04
C THR A 176 -10.82 14.05 -26.72
N PHE A 177 -12.12 13.84 -26.91
CA PHE A 177 -12.72 12.51 -26.76
C PHE A 177 -12.09 11.47 -27.71
N SER A 178 -11.70 11.89 -28.93
CA SER A 178 -10.95 11.02 -29.84
C SER A 178 -9.55 10.67 -29.34
N ALA A 179 -8.80 11.65 -28.83
CA ALA A 179 -7.45 11.44 -28.30
C ALA A 179 -7.45 10.57 -27.03
N SER A 180 -8.56 10.60 -26.28
CA SER A 180 -8.79 9.75 -25.11
C SER A 180 -9.31 8.35 -25.46
N GLU A 181 -9.39 8.02 -26.75
CA GLU A 181 -9.92 6.75 -27.27
C GLU A 181 -11.30 6.38 -26.69
N ILE A 182 -12.14 7.39 -26.45
CA ILE A 182 -13.50 7.19 -25.94
C ILE A 182 -14.43 6.99 -27.13
N VAL A 183 -14.91 5.77 -27.30
CA VAL A 183 -15.81 5.38 -28.39
C VAL A 183 -17.24 5.17 -27.89
N THR A 184 -18.18 5.08 -28.82
CA THR A 184 -19.59 4.83 -28.52
C THR A 184 -19.75 3.55 -27.70
N GLY A 185 -20.39 3.69 -26.54
CA GLY A 185 -20.66 2.61 -25.61
C GLY A 185 -19.66 2.47 -24.47
N GLU A 186 -18.63 3.31 -24.40
CA GLU A 186 -17.70 3.37 -23.27
C GLU A 186 -18.34 4.01 -22.03
N ILE A 187 -17.81 3.67 -20.85
CA ILE A 187 -18.28 4.17 -19.56
C ILE A 187 -17.25 5.15 -19.01
N ILE A 188 -17.71 6.37 -18.75
CA ILE A 188 -16.96 7.39 -18.02
C ILE A 188 -17.45 7.36 -16.57
N CYS A 189 -16.57 6.95 -15.67
CA CYS A 189 -16.73 7.14 -14.24
C CYS A 189 -16.25 8.55 -13.86
N TYR A 190 -16.95 9.26 -13.00
CA TYR A 190 -16.50 10.57 -12.52
C TYR A 190 -16.80 10.77 -11.04
N GLN A 191 -16.01 11.60 -10.38
CA GLN A 191 -16.11 11.85 -8.94
C GLN A 191 -15.73 13.30 -8.62
N LYS A 192 -16.18 13.81 -7.47
CA LYS A 192 -15.70 15.09 -6.95
C LYS A 192 -14.29 14.94 -6.39
N ILE A 193 -13.40 15.88 -6.70
CA ILE A 193 -12.08 15.97 -6.07
C ILE A 193 -12.28 16.43 -4.63
N LEU A 194 -11.94 15.57 -3.68
CA LEU A 194 -11.93 15.90 -2.27
C LEU A 194 -10.60 16.59 -1.94
N LYS A 195 -10.65 17.64 -1.11
CA LYS A 195 -9.41 18.21 -0.58
C LYS A 195 -8.73 17.16 0.31
N PRO A 196 -7.39 17.07 0.32
CA PRO A 196 -6.65 16.06 1.08
C PRO A 196 -7.03 15.96 2.58
N ASP A 197 -7.58 17.03 3.15
CA ASP A 197 -7.97 17.09 4.57
C ASP A 197 -9.38 16.53 4.89
N ASP A 198 -10.22 16.26 3.89
CA ASP A 198 -11.66 16.03 4.10
C ASP A 198 -12.15 14.58 3.89
N LEU A 199 -11.27 13.59 3.71
CA LEU A 199 -11.69 12.18 3.74
C LEU A 199 -10.79 11.30 4.62
N PRO A 200 -11.26 10.85 5.79
CA PRO A 200 -10.63 9.70 6.43
C PRO A 200 -10.96 8.45 5.61
N LYS A 201 -9.93 7.74 5.14
CA LYS A 201 -10.06 6.48 4.37
C LYS A 201 -10.76 5.35 5.17
N TYR A 202 -10.96 5.57 6.46
CA TYR A 202 -11.73 4.76 7.38
C TYR A 202 -12.81 5.64 8.01
N PRO A 203 -14.12 5.38 7.76
CA PRO A 203 -15.21 6.24 8.22
C PRO A 203 -15.34 6.29 9.76
N SER A 204 -14.63 5.42 10.48
CA SER A 204 -14.61 5.38 11.95
C SER A 204 -13.35 4.68 12.49
N VAL A 205 -12.98 4.99 13.73
CA VAL A 205 -11.94 4.28 14.50
C VAL A 205 -12.12 2.74 14.47
N PRO A 206 -13.34 2.17 14.66
CA PRO A 206 -13.58 0.74 14.50
C PRO A 206 -13.16 0.16 13.14
N SER A 207 -13.46 0.85 12.04
CA SER A 207 -13.15 0.34 10.69
C SER A 207 -11.64 0.28 10.39
N PHE A 208 -10.86 1.18 11.00
CA PHE A 208 -9.40 1.14 10.92
C PHE A 208 -8.80 0.08 11.84
N LEU A 209 -9.33 -0.07 13.04
CA LEU A 209 -8.85 -1.08 13.98
C LEU A 209 -9.18 -2.50 13.49
N GLN A 210 -10.34 -2.71 12.86
CA GLN A 210 -10.63 -3.97 12.19
C GLN A 210 -9.59 -4.28 11.09
N HIS A 211 -9.22 -3.27 10.29
CA HIS A 211 -8.16 -3.42 9.29
C HIS A 211 -6.79 -3.77 9.91
N ILE A 212 -6.45 -3.17 11.06
CA ILE A 212 -5.25 -3.56 11.83
C ILE A 212 -5.36 -5.00 12.35
N CYS A 213 -6.52 -5.41 12.87
CA CYS A 213 -6.76 -6.79 13.31
C CYS A 213 -6.57 -7.78 12.15
N ASP A 214 -7.18 -7.51 10.99
CA ASP A 214 -7.07 -8.34 9.80
C ASP A 214 -5.59 -8.44 9.35
N GLN A 215 -4.85 -7.32 9.39
CA GLN A 215 -3.42 -7.31 9.09
C GLN A 215 -2.61 -8.16 10.09
N LYS A 216 -2.87 -8.02 11.39
CA LYS A 216 -2.20 -8.81 12.45
C LYS A 216 -2.52 -10.29 12.33
N GLU A 217 -3.74 -10.65 11.97
CA GLU A 217 -4.16 -12.04 11.77
C GLU A 217 -3.39 -12.67 10.59
N GLU A 218 -3.30 -11.98 9.46
CA GLU A 218 -2.53 -12.47 8.31
C GLU A 218 -1.02 -12.50 8.58
N GLU A 219 -0.48 -11.54 9.34
CA GLU A 219 0.91 -11.57 9.80
C GLU A 219 1.20 -12.77 10.73
N MET A 220 0.27 -13.09 11.64
CA MET A 220 0.36 -14.26 12.52
C MET A 220 0.28 -15.56 11.71
N LYS A 221 -0.66 -15.66 10.76
CA LYS A 221 -0.76 -16.80 9.85
C LYS A 221 0.54 -17.02 9.08
N ARG A 222 1.13 -15.94 8.54
CA ARG A 222 2.44 -15.99 7.87
C ARG A 222 3.52 -16.57 8.78
N HIS A 223 3.59 -16.13 10.04
CA HIS A 223 4.58 -16.63 10.99
C HIS A 223 4.41 -18.11 11.34
N ILE A 224 3.18 -18.55 11.60
CA ILE A 224 2.89 -19.97 11.87
C ILE A 224 3.28 -20.83 10.66
N LEU A 225 3.00 -20.37 9.45
CA LEU A 225 3.38 -21.07 8.23
C LEU A 225 4.90 -21.13 8.05
N GLU A 226 5.64 -20.06 8.37
CA GLU A 226 7.11 -20.08 8.33
C GLU A 226 7.72 -21.09 9.30
N GLU A 227 7.17 -21.23 10.51
CA GLU A 227 7.64 -22.22 11.48
C GLU A 227 7.36 -23.65 11.00
N LYS A 228 6.16 -23.90 10.45
CA LYS A 228 5.81 -25.19 9.84
C LYS A 228 6.72 -25.53 8.66
N ILE A 229 7.02 -24.56 7.79
CA ILE A 229 7.94 -24.71 6.65
C ILE A 229 9.33 -25.13 7.15
N ALA A 230 9.86 -24.46 8.18
CA ALA A 230 11.16 -24.80 8.76
C ALA A 230 11.18 -26.23 9.35
N GLY A 231 10.09 -26.65 10.00
CA GLY A 231 9.93 -28.03 10.49
C GLY A 231 9.92 -29.06 9.37
N LEU A 232 9.18 -28.80 8.28
CA LEU A 232 9.11 -29.68 7.10
C LEU A 232 10.46 -29.76 6.36
N GLU A 233 11.24 -28.67 6.27
CA GLU A 233 12.60 -28.70 5.72
C GLU A 233 13.50 -29.63 6.52
N HIS A 234 13.43 -29.56 7.85
CA HIS A 234 14.22 -30.42 8.72
C HIS A 234 13.80 -31.89 8.58
N GLN A 235 12.49 -32.16 8.50
CA GLN A 235 11.94 -33.50 8.30
C GLN A 235 12.30 -34.09 6.94
N ALA A 236 12.25 -33.29 5.86
CA ALA A 236 12.66 -33.71 4.52
C ALA A 236 14.17 -33.99 4.42
N SER A 237 14.98 -33.37 5.29
CA SER A 237 16.42 -33.63 5.40
C SER A 237 16.75 -34.89 6.19
N THR A 238 15.89 -35.31 7.12
CA THR A 238 16.15 -36.43 8.05
C THR A 238 15.51 -37.73 7.58
N ASP A 239 14.32 -37.70 7.00
CA ASP A 239 13.56 -38.89 6.64
C ASP A 239 13.50 -39.12 5.12
N ARG A 240 14.35 -40.03 4.62
CA ARG A 240 14.49 -40.30 3.18
C ARG A 240 13.29 -41.03 2.57
N LEU A 241 12.53 -41.79 3.37
CA LEU A 241 11.39 -42.59 2.90
C LEU A 241 10.13 -41.75 2.69
N GLN A 242 9.94 -40.68 3.47
CA GLN A 242 8.79 -39.77 3.36
C GLN A 242 9.12 -38.45 2.66
N LYS A 243 10.34 -38.29 2.16
CA LYS A 243 10.85 -37.06 1.55
C LYS A 243 9.94 -36.47 0.47
N GLU A 244 9.40 -37.29 -0.42
CA GLU A 244 8.49 -36.82 -1.49
C GLU A 244 7.17 -36.27 -0.92
N VAL A 245 6.58 -36.95 0.07
CA VAL A 245 5.35 -36.50 0.73
C VAL A 245 5.59 -35.20 1.50
N THR A 246 6.71 -35.12 2.21
CA THR A 246 7.12 -33.91 2.96
C THR A 246 7.40 -32.73 2.02
N LEU A 247 7.96 -32.96 0.83
CA LEU A 247 8.18 -31.92 -0.19
C LEU A 247 6.87 -31.38 -0.77
N ILE A 248 5.85 -32.21 -0.97
CA ILE A 248 4.53 -31.76 -1.43
C ILE A 248 3.86 -30.90 -0.35
N ALA A 249 3.91 -31.32 0.92
CA ALA A 249 3.42 -30.53 2.04
C ALA A 249 4.20 -29.22 2.21
N TYR A 250 5.51 -29.24 1.97
CA TYR A 250 6.37 -28.06 1.98
C TYR A 250 5.93 -27.03 0.93
N ASP A 251 5.73 -27.45 -0.32
CA ASP A 251 5.32 -26.55 -1.40
C ASP A 251 3.93 -25.96 -1.16
N GLN A 252 3.00 -26.74 -0.58
CA GLN A 252 1.68 -26.24 -0.18
C GLN A 252 1.78 -25.16 0.90
N MET A 253 2.51 -25.44 1.99
CA MET A 253 2.68 -24.47 3.09
C MET A 253 3.42 -23.20 2.62
N LYS A 254 4.38 -23.34 1.71
CA LYS A 254 5.09 -22.23 1.09
C LYS A 254 4.15 -21.35 0.24
N HIS A 255 3.26 -21.96 -0.53
CA HIS A 255 2.25 -21.24 -1.29
C HIS A 255 1.26 -20.49 -0.36
N GLU A 256 0.82 -21.11 0.73
CA GLU A 256 -0.06 -20.47 1.71
C GLU A 256 0.63 -19.27 2.38
N ARG A 257 1.92 -19.40 2.73
CA ARG A 257 2.72 -18.31 3.28
C ARG A 257 2.81 -17.13 2.30
N ASP A 258 3.05 -17.42 1.02
CA ASP A 258 3.19 -16.40 -0.02
C ASP A 258 1.86 -15.68 -0.30
N ASN A 259 0.72 -16.37 -0.13
CA ASN A 259 -0.61 -15.76 -0.19
C ASN A 259 -0.88 -14.85 1.02
N ALA A 260 -0.57 -15.31 2.24
CA ALA A 260 -0.68 -14.49 3.45
C ALA A 260 0.20 -13.23 3.34
N LEU A 261 1.43 -13.37 2.83
CA LEU A 261 2.32 -12.24 2.57
C LEU A 261 1.74 -11.24 1.56
N ARG A 262 1.10 -11.72 0.48
CA ARG A 262 0.40 -10.85 -0.48
C ARG A 262 -0.76 -10.10 0.17
N GLN A 263 -1.58 -10.77 0.97
CA GLN A 263 -2.69 -10.13 1.69
C GLN A 263 -2.19 -9.08 2.70
N VAL A 264 -1.12 -9.37 3.43
CA VAL A 264 -0.48 -8.37 4.32
C VAL A 264 -0.01 -7.15 3.53
N ASN A 265 0.62 -7.35 2.37
CA ASN A 265 1.06 -6.24 1.53
C ASN A 265 -0.13 -5.45 0.95
N GLU A 266 -1.19 -6.12 0.51
CA GLU A 266 -2.42 -5.47 0.04
C GLU A 266 -3.11 -4.66 1.13
N LEU A 267 -3.19 -5.20 2.35
CA LEU A 267 -3.72 -4.48 3.51
C LEU A 267 -2.82 -3.27 3.85
N ARG A 268 -1.50 -3.44 3.82
CA ARG A 268 -0.54 -2.33 4.01
C ARG A 268 -0.68 -1.25 2.93
N ASP A 269 -0.89 -1.61 1.67
CA ASP A 269 -1.05 -0.66 0.57
C ASP A 269 -2.42 0.03 0.59
N GLN A 270 -3.45 -0.65 1.10
CA GLN A 270 -4.78 -0.05 1.34
C GLN A 270 -4.75 0.98 2.47
N SER A 271 -3.79 0.92 3.39
CA SER A 271 -3.59 1.87 4.48
C SER A 271 -3.00 3.23 4.06
N THR A 272 -3.61 3.94 3.09
CA THR A 272 -3.22 5.35 2.87
C THR A 272 -3.73 6.23 4.01
N HIS A 273 -2.83 6.43 4.98
CA HIS A 273 -2.51 7.67 5.70
C HIS A 273 -3.63 8.48 6.39
N ALA A 274 -4.65 7.85 6.95
CA ALA A 274 -5.49 8.53 7.94
C ALA A 274 -4.88 8.35 9.34
N ILE A 275 -4.22 9.38 9.88
CA ILE A 275 -3.93 9.45 11.32
C ILE A 275 -5.30 9.57 12.00
N LEU A 276 -5.68 8.56 12.80
CA LEU A 276 -6.96 8.59 13.48
C LEU A 276 -7.02 9.73 14.49
N LYS A 277 -8.18 10.40 14.58
CA LYS A 277 -8.47 11.37 15.63
C LYS A 277 -9.34 10.70 16.69
N PHE A 278 -8.78 10.50 17.87
CA PHE A 278 -9.47 9.97 19.04
C PHE A 278 -10.03 11.10 19.89
N SER A 279 -11.20 10.87 20.46
CA SER A 279 -11.76 11.73 21.49
C SER A 279 -11.09 11.45 22.84
N ARG A 280 -11.10 12.42 23.75
CA ARG A 280 -10.64 12.21 25.13
C ARG A 280 -11.43 11.09 25.82
N CYS A 281 -12.73 11.00 25.53
CA CYS A 281 -13.61 10.00 26.11
C CYS A 281 -13.21 8.59 25.68
N ASP A 282 -12.81 8.41 24.42
CA ASP A 282 -12.35 7.13 23.88
C ASP A 282 -11.14 6.61 24.68
N LEU A 283 -10.18 7.50 24.94
CA LEU A 283 -8.96 7.15 25.68
C LEU A 283 -9.23 6.93 27.17
N GLU A 284 -10.10 7.73 27.79
CA GLU A 284 -10.50 7.54 29.19
C GLU A 284 -11.22 6.20 29.38
N GLN A 285 -12.14 5.84 28.50
CA GLN A 285 -12.81 4.54 28.57
C GLN A 285 -11.84 3.38 28.39
N ALA A 286 -10.95 3.47 27.40
CA ALA A 286 -9.99 2.40 27.10
C ALA A 286 -8.93 2.18 28.20
N THR A 287 -8.69 3.19 29.04
CA THR A 287 -7.68 3.17 30.12
C THR A 287 -8.28 3.14 31.52
N GLU A 288 -9.61 2.96 31.65
CA GLU A 288 -10.33 3.06 32.92
C GLU A 288 -10.02 4.38 33.67
N HIS A 289 -10.10 5.50 32.96
CA HIS A 289 -9.73 6.84 33.42
C HIS A 289 -8.24 6.99 33.79
N PHE A 290 -7.36 6.45 32.93
CA PHE A 290 -5.91 6.43 33.15
C PHE A 290 -5.51 5.78 34.48
N ASN A 291 -6.14 4.64 34.77
CA ASN A 291 -5.90 3.85 35.97
C ASN A 291 -4.40 3.46 36.06
N ASN A 292 -3.82 3.56 37.25
CA ASN A 292 -2.44 3.14 37.51
C ASN A 292 -2.22 1.64 37.23
N ALA A 293 -3.27 0.81 37.29
CA ALA A 293 -3.18 -0.61 36.93
C ALA A 293 -2.87 -0.83 35.43
N CYS A 294 -3.31 0.09 34.56
CA CYS A 294 -3.06 0.07 33.12
C CYS A 294 -1.71 0.73 32.76
N LYS A 295 -1.03 1.35 33.72
CA LYS A 295 0.18 2.12 33.49
C LYS A 295 1.37 1.20 33.21
N VAL A 296 2.06 1.47 32.12
CA VAL A 296 3.22 0.70 31.66
C VAL A 296 4.50 1.32 32.16
N GLY A 297 4.61 2.65 32.09
CA GLY A 297 5.79 3.37 32.55
C GLY A 297 5.69 4.87 32.36
N ASP A 298 6.53 5.58 33.11
CA ASP A 298 6.77 7.01 32.95
C ASP A 298 8.16 7.22 32.35
N THR A 299 8.25 8.08 31.36
CA THR A 299 9.49 8.47 30.70
C THR A 299 9.56 9.99 30.62
N GLU A 300 10.73 10.53 30.25
CA GLU A 300 10.87 11.95 29.95
C GLU A 300 9.95 12.43 28.81
N TYR A 301 9.54 11.50 27.93
CA TYR A 301 8.68 11.76 26.78
C TYR A 301 7.20 11.78 27.13
N GLY A 302 6.82 11.25 28.30
CA GLY A 302 5.42 11.10 28.68
C GLY A 302 5.13 9.82 29.45
N ARG A 303 3.83 9.62 29.72
CA ARG A 303 3.31 8.50 30.49
C ARG A 303 2.56 7.55 29.57
N THR A 304 2.89 6.26 29.62
CA THR A 304 2.33 5.27 28.70
C THR A 304 1.41 4.30 29.44
N TYR A 305 0.27 4.00 28.84
CA TYR A 305 -0.75 3.08 29.35
C TYR A 305 -1.01 1.99 28.31
N LYS A 306 -1.20 0.76 28.78
CA LYS A 306 -1.77 -0.32 27.97
C LYS A 306 -3.28 -0.16 27.99
N ALA A 307 -3.91 -0.29 26.83
CA ALA A 307 -5.35 -0.20 26.69
C ALA A 307 -5.85 -1.14 25.60
N ILE A 308 -7.16 -1.39 25.61
CA ILE A 308 -7.85 -2.12 24.54
C ILE A 308 -8.84 -1.14 23.91
N ILE A 309 -8.71 -0.91 22.61
CA ILE A 309 -9.66 -0.12 21.83
C ILE A 309 -10.22 -1.04 20.77
N HIS A 310 -11.54 -1.28 20.77
CA HIS A 310 -12.22 -2.18 19.83
C HIS A 310 -11.48 -3.52 19.65
N ASP A 311 -11.25 -4.23 20.75
CA ASP A 311 -10.55 -5.53 20.82
C ASP A 311 -9.09 -5.53 20.31
N THR A 312 -8.53 -4.35 20.01
CA THR A 312 -7.11 -4.19 19.68
C THR A 312 -6.33 -3.72 20.90
N ASP A 313 -5.33 -4.51 21.31
CA ASP A 313 -4.31 -4.04 22.26
C ASP A 313 -3.53 -2.85 21.65
N VAL A 314 -3.52 -1.73 22.37
CA VAL A 314 -2.82 -0.50 21.99
C VAL A 314 -1.98 0.06 23.16
N ALA A 315 -1.00 0.89 22.83
CA ALA A 315 -0.29 1.72 23.79
C ALA A 315 -0.74 3.18 23.64
N ILE A 316 -1.20 3.81 24.73
CA ILE A 316 -1.58 5.22 24.77
C ILE A 316 -0.53 6.00 25.55
N LYS A 317 0.18 6.90 24.87
CA LYS A 317 1.18 7.79 25.46
C LYS A 317 0.60 9.18 25.65
N LEU A 318 0.55 9.65 26.89
CA LEU A 318 0.29 11.05 27.22
C LEU A 318 1.61 11.82 27.18
N SER A 319 1.79 12.68 26.18
CA SER A 319 3.04 13.42 26.01
C SER A 319 3.29 14.36 27.18
N SER A 320 4.54 14.46 27.63
CA SER A 320 4.91 15.33 28.76
C SER A 320 4.81 16.82 28.40
N THR A 321 5.03 17.18 27.13
CA THR A 321 4.86 18.54 26.61
C THR A 321 4.17 18.54 25.25
N GLU A 322 3.53 19.65 24.90
CA GLU A 322 2.92 19.85 23.58
C GLU A 322 3.96 19.84 22.46
N SER A 323 5.19 20.31 22.70
CA SER A 323 6.25 20.29 21.70
C SER A 323 6.68 18.87 21.35
N LEU A 324 6.74 17.96 22.34
CA LEU A 324 7.04 16.55 22.12
C LEU A 324 5.93 15.88 21.32
N PHE A 325 4.68 16.16 21.69
CA PHE A 325 3.51 15.68 20.95
C PHE A 325 3.57 16.08 19.47
N GLN A 326 3.72 17.37 19.18
CA GLN A 326 3.73 17.87 17.79
C GLN A 326 4.91 17.33 16.96
N GLN A 327 6.09 17.24 17.57
CA GLN A 327 7.27 16.68 16.92
C GLN A 327 7.05 15.20 16.56
N GLU A 328 6.50 14.42 17.48
CA GLU A 328 6.27 12.99 17.26
C GLU A 328 5.19 12.74 16.20
N VAL A 329 4.10 13.52 16.21
CA VAL A 329 3.08 13.51 15.15
C VAL A 329 3.70 13.84 13.79
N THR A 330 4.57 14.85 13.73
CA THR A 330 5.23 15.28 12.49
C THR A 330 6.17 14.21 11.96
N VAL A 331 7.01 13.63 12.82
CA VAL A 331 7.97 12.59 12.44
C VAL A 331 7.23 11.31 12.02
N LEU A 332 6.35 10.76 12.84
CA LEU A 332 5.69 9.49 12.54
C LEU A 332 4.62 9.60 11.45
N GLY A 333 4.13 10.82 11.18
CA GLY A 333 3.30 11.11 10.02
C GLY A 333 4.05 10.97 8.69
N GLN A 334 5.36 11.28 8.68
CA GLN A 334 6.18 11.33 7.46
C GLN A 334 7.08 10.10 7.28
N TRP A 335 7.56 9.50 8.37
CA TRP A 335 8.60 8.46 8.35
C TRP A 335 8.02 7.12 8.78
N ARG A 336 7.83 6.21 7.82
CA ARG A 336 7.27 4.87 8.06
C ARG A 336 8.22 3.79 7.56
N HIS A 337 8.48 2.81 8.40
CA HIS A 337 9.35 1.68 8.11
C HIS A 337 8.94 0.48 8.97
N PRO A 338 9.09 -0.78 8.51
CA PRO A 338 8.73 -1.97 9.29
C PRO A 338 9.41 -2.08 10.66
N ASN A 339 10.56 -1.41 10.82
CA ASN A 339 11.32 -1.37 12.07
C ASN A 339 11.22 -0.03 12.83
N ILE A 340 10.24 0.81 12.49
CA ILE A 340 9.85 1.99 13.26
C ILE A 340 8.45 1.74 13.81
N ILE A 341 8.16 2.23 15.01
CA ILE A 341 6.87 1.99 15.67
C ILE A 341 5.69 2.48 14.82
N THR A 342 4.65 1.64 14.74
CA THR A 342 3.44 1.96 14.01
C THR A 342 2.56 2.90 14.83
N PHE A 343 2.35 4.08 14.26
CA PHE A 343 1.53 5.14 14.79
C PHE A 343 0.09 5.04 14.28
N ILE A 344 -0.86 4.84 15.21
CA ILE A 344 -2.28 4.59 14.93
C ILE A 344 -3.05 5.91 14.86
N GLY A 345 -2.84 6.82 15.80
CA GLY A 345 -3.54 8.11 15.82
C GLY A 345 -3.25 9.00 17.03
N VAL A 346 -4.04 10.06 17.15
CA VAL A 346 -3.84 11.15 18.11
C VAL A 346 -5.12 11.56 18.83
N CYS A 347 -4.97 12.09 20.04
CA CYS A 347 -5.96 12.95 20.67
C CYS A 347 -5.32 14.29 21.01
N SER A 348 -5.60 15.32 20.21
CA SER A 348 -5.01 16.66 20.39
C SER A 348 -5.44 17.33 21.71
N ARG A 349 -6.61 17.00 22.26
CA ARG A 349 -7.10 17.64 23.51
C ARG A 349 -6.32 17.21 24.75
N THR A 350 -5.71 16.02 24.73
CA THR A 350 -4.92 15.47 25.82
C THR A 350 -3.45 15.27 25.44
N SER A 351 -3.03 15.78 24.27
CA SER A 351 -1.70 15.57 23.69
C SER A 351 -1.26 14.09 23.72
N ALA A 352 -2.22 13.20 23.39
CA ALA A 352 -2.04 11.76 23.49
C ALA A 352 -1.79 11.13 22.12
N LEU A 353 -0.89 10.15 22.09
CA LEU A 353 -0.52 9.37 20.91
C LEU A 353 -0.94 7.92 21.14
N VAL A 354 -1.51 7.29 20.12
CA VAL A 354 -1.92 5.88 20.14
C VAL A 354 -1.01 5.10 19.21
N TYR A 355 -0.41 4.04 19.73
CA TYR A 355 0.49 3.13 19.00
C TYR A 355 -0.01 1.70 19.08
N GLU A 356 0.56 0.86 18.22
CA GLU A 356 0.47 -0.58 18.41
C GLU A 356 1.02 -1.00 19.79
N TRP A 357 0.41 -2.01 20.39
CA TRP A 357 0.98 -2.68 21.57
C TRP A 357 2.04 -3.71 21.16
N LEU A 358 3.17 -3.71 21.87
CA LEU A 358 4.30 -4.61 21.64
C LEU A 358 4.52 -5.50 22.88
N PRO A 359 4.11 -6.78 22.83
CA PRO A 359 3.98 -7.61 24.04
C PRO A 359 5.31 -8.03 24.68
N ASN A 360 6.41 -8.00 23.92
CA ASN A 360 7.73 -8.37 24.43
C ASN A 360 8.50 -7.20 25.05
N GLY A 361 7.88 -6.02 25.17
CA GLY A 361 8.48 -4.86 25.85
C GLY A 361 9.70 -4.29 25.13
N ASN A 362 10.59 -3.65 25.89
CA ASN A 362 11.82 -3.03 25.37
C ASN A 362 13.02 -4.00 25.43
N LEU A 363 14.05 -3.71 24.65
CA LEU A 363 15.25 -4.53 24.55
C LEU A 363 16.09 -4.51 25.84
N GLU A 364 16.08 -3.43 26.60
CA GLU A 364 16.82 -3.31 27.87
C GLU A 364 16.40 -4.40 28.87
N ASP A 365 15.11 -4.50 29.12
CA ASP A 365 14.50 -5.50 30.00
C ASP A 365 14.72 -6.92 29.46
N ARG A 366 14.65 -7.09 28.13
CA ARG A 366 14.80 -8.41 27.50
C ARG A 366 16.24 -8.92 27.51
N ILE A 367 17.24 -8.05 27.50
CA ILE A 367 18.65 -8.45 27.61
C ILE A 367 18.98 -8.94 29.03
N VAL A 368 18.43 -8.30 30.06
CA VAL A 368 18.65 -8.70 31.46
C VAL A 368 17.69 -9.80 31.93
N CYS A 369 16.86 -10.34 31.03
CA CYS A 369 15.86 -11.36 31.33
C CYS A 369 14.90 -10.94 32.45
N ALA A 370 14.50 -9.66 32.47
CA ALA A 370 13.54 -9.14 33.42
C ALA A 370 12.24 -9.94 33.38
N ASN A 371 11.54 -9.99 34.52
CA ASN A 371 10.29 -10.75 34.70
C ASN A 371 10.41 -12.24 34.34
N ASN A 372 11.58 -12.84 34.56
CA ASN A 372 11.89 -14.24 34.22
C ASN A 372 11.71 -14.57 32.74
N SER A 373 11.87 -13.59 31.86
CA SER A 373 11.82 -13.82 30.43
C SER A 373 12.99 -14.68 29.96
N THR A 374 12.77 -15.51 28.93
CA THR A 374 13.84 -16.37 28.43
C THR A 374 14.94 -15.53 27.74
N PRO A 375 16.22 -15.94 27.87
CA PRO A 375 17.31 -15.29 27.16
C PRO A 375 17.07 -15.27 25.64
N LEU A 376 17.40 -14.14 25.01
CA LEU A 376 17.36 -14.04 23.56
C LEU A 376 18.49 -14.90 22.95
N PRO A 377 18.17 -15.85 22.05
CA PRO A 377 19.20 -16.63 21.37
C PRO A 377 20.01 -15.74 20.42
N TRP A 378 21.25 -16.12 20.13
CA TRP A 378 22.17 -15.30 19.35
C TRP A 378 21.62 -14.91 17.97
N GLN A 379 20.83 -15.78 17.33
CA GLN A 379 20.21 -15.50 16.03
C GLN A 379 19.19 -14.36 16.10
N ASN A 380 18.44 -14.25 17.20
CA ASN A 380 17.51 -13.14 17.40
C ASN A 380 18.30 -11.86 17.67
N ARG A 381 19.43 -11.94 18.39
CA ARG A 381 20.30 -10.78 18.63
C ARG A 381 20.93 -10.24 17.35
N THR A 382 21.42 -11.11 16.46
CA THR A 382 21.96 -10.66 15.15
C THR A 382 20.88 -10.10 14.24
N GLN A 383 19.67 -10.67 14.29
CA GLN A 383 18.51 -10.12 13.59
C GLN A 383 18.15 -8.72 14.08
N ILE A 384 18.08 -8.51 15.40
CA ILE A 384 17.83 -7.21 16.03
C ILE A 384 18.87 -6.17 15.58
N ILE A 385 20.17 -6.51 15.62
CA ILE A 385 21.26 -5.63 15.15
C ILE A 385 21.05 -5.24 13.68
N GLY A 386 20.68 -6.21 12.83
CA GLY A 386 20.36 -5.96 11.42
C GLY A 386 19.19 -5.01 11.22
N GLU A 387 18.12 -5.20 11.96
CA GLU A 387 16.92 -4.38 11.85
C GLU A 387 17.10 -2.94 12.33
N ILE A 388 17.88 -2.75 13.40
CA ILE A 388 18.29 -1.41 13.82
C ILE A 388 19.09 -0.75 12.70
N CYS A 389 20.05 -1.46 12.10
CA CYS A 389 20.83 -0.95 10.97
C CYS A 389 19.95 -0.58 9.77
N CYS A 390 18.95 -1.41 9.42
CA CYS A 390 17.98 -1.10 8.36
C CYS A 390 17.19 0.18 8.66
N ALA A 391 16.68 0.32 9.89
CA ALA A 391 15.91 1.49 10.28
C ALA A 391 16.77 2.78 10.23
N LEU A 392 18.01 2.73 10.72
CA LEU A 392 18.93 3.87 10.65
C LEU A 392 19.28 4.24 9.21
N LEU A 393 19.57 3.25 8.34
CA LEU A 393 19.81 3.51 6.92
C LEU A 393 18.61 4.21 6.26
N PHE A 394 17.39 3.76 6.55
CA PHE A 394 16.17 4.40 6.08
C PHE A 394 16.08 5.87 6.54
N LEU A 395 16.25 6.11 7.84
CA LEU A 395 16.22 7.45 8.43
C LEU A 395 17.29 8.39 7.83
N HIS A 396 18.49 7.86 7.57
CA HIS A 396 19.61 8.64 7.04
C HIS A 396 19.56 8.86 5.52
N SER A 397 18.77 8.08 4.77
CA SER A 397 18.77 8.07 3.30
C SER A 397 17.99 9.19 2.61
N ASN A 398 17.10 9.89 3.32
CA ASN A 398 16.11 10.79 2.70
C ASN A 398 16.63 12.23 2.48
N LYS A 399 16.33 12.80 1.30
CA LYS A 399 16.88 14.08 0.82
C LYS A 399 16.04 15.35 1.10
N LYS A 400 14.87 15.28 1.74
CA LYS A 400 14.12 16.49 2.17
C LYS A 400 13.37 16.25 3.48
N PRO A 401 13.51 17.14 4.51
CA PRO A 401 14.35 18.33 4.54
C PRO A 401 15.83 18.04 4.88
N GLY A 402 16.20 16.76 5.07
CA GLY A 402 17.53 16.26 5.35
C GLY A 402 17.45 14.85 5.95
N ALA A 403 18.60 14.21 6.20
CA ALA A 403 18.66 12.96 6.93
C ALA A 403 18.01 13.13 8.31
N LEU A 404 17.07 12.26 8.67
CA LEU A 404 16.49 12.27 10.01
C LEU A 404 17.42 11.48 10.93
N ILE A 405 17.91 12.13 11.99
CA ILE A 405 18.77 11.48 12.98
C ILE A 405 17.87 10.97 14.10
N HIS A 406 18.07 9.73 14.53
CA HIS A 406 17.31 9.16 15.64
C HIS A 406 17.61 9.91 16.94
N GLY A 407 18.90 10.03 17.28
CA GLY A 407 19.45 10.91 18.32
C GLY A 407 19.19 10.49 19.78
N ASP A 408 18.38 9.46 20.02
CA ASP A 408 18.26 8.79 21.33
C ASP A 408 18.24 7.26 21.21
N LEU A 409 19.12 6.67 20.39
CA LEU A 409 19.11 5.23 20.17
C LEU A 409 19.66 4.50 21.40
N ARG A 410 18.77 3.82 22.13
CA ARG A 410 19.07 3.10 23.38
C ARG A 410 18.25 1.81 23.46
N PRO A 411 18.68 0.79 24.22
CA PRO A 411 17.92 -0.45 24.43
C PRO A 411 16.47 -0.22 24.90
N CYS A 412 16.23 0.78 25.77
CA CYS A 412 14.89 1.12 26.25
C CYS A 412 13.95 1.68 25.16
N ASN A 413 14.51 2.21 24.05
CA ASN A 413 13.77 2.76 22.90
C ASN A 413 13.63 1.76 21.73
N ILE A 414 14.06 0.51 21.92
CA ILE A 414 13.94 -0.57 20.95
C ILE A 414 12.88 -1.54 21.48
N LEU A 415 11.66 -1.45 20.96
CA LEU A 415 10.57 -2.32 21.38
C LEU A 415 10.50 -3.59 20.52
N ILE A 416 9.99 -4.68 21.10
CA ILE A 416 9.99 -6.00 20.48
C ILE A 416 8.54 -6.50 20.35
N ASP A 417 8.16 -6.90 19.13
CA ASP A 417 6.84 -7.49 18.86
C ASP A 417 6.78 -8.98 19.23
N GLY A 418 5.60 -9.59 19.12
CA GLY A 418 5.39 -11.01 19.42
C GLY A 418 6.24 -11.98 18.59
N SER A 419 6.73 -11.53 17.44
CA SER A 419 7.56 -12.28 16.50
C SER A 419 9.05 -12.00 16.65
N TYR A 420 9.46 -11.32 17.73
CA TYR A 420 10.84 -10.93 18.00
C TYR A 420 11.44 -9.99 16.94
N ARG A 421 10.61 -9.19 16.27
CA ARG A 421 11.02 -8.09 15.38
C ARG A 421 11.03 -6.79 16.16
N ILE A 422 11.92 -5.87 15.79
CA ILE A 422 12.04 -4.58 16.50
C ILE A 422 11.21 -3.47 15.89
N ARG A 423 10.77 -2.55 16.76
CA ARG A 423 10.19 -1.25 16.43
C ARG A 423 10.94 -0.16 17.20
N LEU A 424 11.62 0.72 16.49
CA LEU A 424 12.24 1.92 17.07
C LEU A 424 11.16 2.93 17.45
N CYS A 425 11.20 3.44 18.68
CA CYS A 425 10.34 4.53 19.14
C CYS A 425 11.16 5.80 19.46
N ASN A 426 10.47 6.91 19.70
CA ASN A 426 11.10 8.20 20.05
C ASN A 426 12.06 8.77 18.98
N VAL A 427 11.89 8.39 17.71
CA VAL A 427 12.70 8.85 16.59
C VAL A 427 12.64 10.38 16.46
N GLY A 428 13.80 11.04 16.40
CA GLY A 428 13.90 12.48 16.13
C GLY A 428 13.40 13.39 17.26
N LEU A 429 13.16 12.84 18.45
CA LEU A 429 12.69 13.59 19.61
C LEU A 429 13.83 14.19 20.45
N SER A 430 15.06 13.68 20.31
CA SER A 430 16.23 14.15 21.07
C SER A 430 16.45 15.65 20.91
N ASN A 431 16.31 16.18 19.70
CA ASN A 431 16.50 17.61 19.35
C ASN A 431 15.75 18.58 20.27
N LEU A 432 14.62 18.16 20.85
CA LEU A 432 13.83 19.01 21.75
C LEU A 432 14.47 19.21 23.13
N PHE A 433 15.31 18.26 23.56
CA PHE A 433 16.04 18.33 24.83
C PHE A 433 17.41 19.00 24.70
N LEU A 434 17.83 19.32 23.47
CA LEU A 434 19.18 19.78 23.13
C LEU A 434 19.26 21.31 22.94
N GLN A 435 18.24 22.04 23.39
CA GLN A 435 18.26 23.50 23.34
C GLN A 435 19.29 24.08 24.32
N PRO A 436 20.04 25.13 23.94
CA PRO A 436 21.05 25.75 24.80
C PRO A 436 20.49 26.09 26.19
N GLY A 437 21.21 25.69 27.25
CA GLY A 437 20.81 25.93 28.64
C GLY A 437 19.83 24.93 29.25
N LYS A 438 19.40 23.90 28.52
CA LYS A 438 18.62 22.77 29.06
C LYS A 438 19.50 21.54 29.23
N CYS A 439 19.47 20.94 30.42
CA CYS A 439 20.05 19.60 30.61
C CYS A 439 19.08 18.55 30.05
N PRO A 440 19.57 17.59 29.24
CA PRO A 440 18.74 16.46 28.84
C PRO A 440 18.23 15.70 30.08
N PRO A 441 16.94 15.37 30.14
CA PRO A 441 16.40 14.54 31.22
C PRO A 441 17.06 13.16 31.20
N ASN A 442 17.19 12.53 32.38
CA ASN A 442 17.83 11.22 32.54
C ASN A 442 19.26 11.15 31.95
N LEU A 443 19.99 12.28 32.00
CA LEU A 443 21.33 12.42 31.38
C LEU A 443 22.26 11.26 31.73
N MET A 444 22.34 10.83 33.00
CA MET A 444 23.23 9.75 33.43
C MET A 444 22.99 8.42 32.71
N GLU A 445 21.73 8.09 32.43
CA GLU A 445 21.34 6.87 31.70
C GLU A 445 21.60 7.00 30.19
N ARG A 446 21.59 8.22 29.67
CA ARG A 446 21.81 8.54 28.25
C ARG A 446 23.28 8.64 27.89
N LEU A 447 24.10 9.15 28.82
CA LEU A 447 25.53 9.42 28.61
C LEU A 447 26.31 8.28 27.94
N PRO A 448 26.10 6.99 28.29
CA PRO A 448 26.82 5.90 27.63
C PRO A 448 26.52 5.77 26.13
N TYR A 449 25.35 6.22 25.67
CA TYR A 449 24.94 6.13 24.26
C TYR A 449 25.07 7.46 23.53
N MET A 450 25.34 8.56 24.24
CA MET A 450 25.49 9.88 23.64
C MET A 450 26.89 10.02 23.01
N ASP A 451 26.89 10.43 21.75
CA ASP A 451 28.12 10.72 21.02
C ASP A 451 28.99 11.76 21.77
N PRO A 452 30.25 11.44 22.12
CA PRO A 452 31.10 12.33 22.91
C PRO A 452 31.42 13.65 22.18
N GLU A 453 31.52 13.63 20.85
CA GLU A 453 31.66 14.87 20.08
C GLU A 453 30.36 15.66 20.09
N PHE A 454 29.20 15.00 20.06
CA PHE A 454 27.93 15.68 20.21
C PHE A 454 27.82 16.39 21.57
N ILE A 455 28.25 15.75 22.65
CA ILE A 455 28.31 16.36 23.98
C ILE A 455 29.19 17.61 23.99
N THR A 456 30.27 17.60 23.21
CA THR A 456 31.26 18.68 23.17
C THR A 456 30.84 19.83 22.23
N THR A 457 30.35 19.51 21.04
CA THR A 457 30.06 20.48 19.96
C THR A 457 28.61 20.93 19.93
N GLY A 458 27.69 20.14 20.50
CA GLY A 458 26.25 20.34 20.39
C GLY A 458 25.67 20.01 19.00
N GLU A 459 26.48 19.52 18.06
CA GLU A 459 26.05 19.24 16.69
C GLU A 459 25.65 17.76 16.54
N LEU A 460 24.36 17.48 16.34
CA LEU A 460 23.88 16.12 16.14
C LEU A 460 24.03 15.70 14.67
N THR A 461 24.60 14.52 14.41
CA THR A 461 24.83 14.02 13.04
C THR A 461 24.38 12.56 12.89
N THR A 462 24.34 12.04 11.66
CA THR A 462 24.08 10.61 11.40
C THR A 462 25.14 9.70 12.06
N LEU A 463 26.38 10.18 12.20
CA LEU A 463 27.45 9.47 12.91
C LEU A 463 27.24 9.42 14.43
N SER A 464 26.36 10.26 14.97
CA SER A 464 25.94 10.18 16.38
C SER A 464 25.06 8.95 16.63
N ASP A 465 24.21 8.59 15.66
CA ASP A 465 23.45 7.33 15.70
C ASP A 465 24.37 6.12 15.52
N VAL A 466 25.41 6.22 14.69
CA VAL A 466 26.42 5.15 14.53
C VAL A 466 27.14 4.88 15.85
N TYR A 467 27.49 5.92 16.60
CA TYR A 467 28.05 5.75 17.95
C TYR A 467 27.09 5.01 18.86
N SER A 468 25.84 5.49 18.95
CA SER A 468 24.79 4.89 19.77
C SER A 468 24.55 3.42 19.42
N PHE A 469 24.61 3.07 18.13
CA PHE A 469 24.49 1.71 17.62
C PHE A 469 25.65 0.80 18.04
N GLY A 470 26.85 1.35 18.13
CA GLY A 470 28.06 0.62 18.57
C GLY A 470 28.14 0.38 20.06
N MET A 471 27.39 1.16 20.86
CA MET A 471 27.51 1.13 22.31
C MET A 471 26.82 -0.10 22.92
N PRO A 472 27.55 -0.91 23.72
CA PRO A 472 26.97 -2.09 24.34
C PRO A 472 26.01 -1.69 25.47
N PRO A 473 24.97 -2.51 25.74
CA PRO A 473 23.95 -2.26 26.76
C PRO A 473 24.45 -1.96 28.19
N LEU A 474 25.70 -2.35 28.51
CA LEU A 474 26.29 -2.31 29.86
C LEU A 474 27.62 -1.53 29.92
N ASN A 475 27.88 -0.63 28.96
CA ASN A 475 29.11 0.19 28.90
C ASN A 475 30.42 -0.63 29.01
N LEU A 476 30.44 -1.80 28.36
CA LEU A 476 31.57 -2.73 28.34
C LEU A 476 32.57 -2.46 27.21
N SER A 477 32.46 -1.35 26.47
CA SER A 477 33.23 -1.10 25.24
C SER A 477 34.74 -1.21 25.46
N LYS A 478 35.27 -0.58 26.52
CA LYS A 478 36.70 -0.65 26.89
C LYS A 478 37.15 -2.07 27.24
N LYS A 479 36.29 -2.83 27.94
CA LYS A 479 36.58 -4.22 28.32
C LYS A 479 36.59 -5.13 27.10
N VAL A 480 35.64 -4.93 26.18
CA VAL A 480 35.58 -5.65 24.91
C VAL A 480 36.81 -5.35 24.05
N ALA A 481 37.24 -4.09 23.97
CA ALA A 481 38.44 -3.71 23.23
C ALA A 481 39.70 -4.41 23.80
N ALA A 482 39.89 -4.38 25.12
CA ALA A 482 41.04 -5.04 25.77
C ALA A 482 41.05 -6.57 25.55
N GLU A 483 39.88 -7.23 25.66
CA GLU A 483 39.80 -8.69 25.46
C GLU A 483 39.90 -9.10 23.98
N LEU A 484 39.60 -8.19 23.04
CA LEU A 484 39.85 -8.38 21.61
C LEU A 484 41.37 -8.35 21.30
N GLU A 485 42.12 -7.46 21.94
CA GLU A 485 43.59 -7.39 21.82
C GLU A 485 44.26 -8.63 22.40
N GLY A 486 43.75 -9.15 23.53
CA GLY A 486 44.24 -10.38 24.18
C GLY A 486 43.68 -11.70 23.64
N ASP A 487 42.99 -11.70 22.49
CA ASP A 487 42.27 -12.83 21.86
C ASP A 487 41.45 -13.69 22.84
N SER A 488 40.88 -13.05 23.86
CA SER A 488 40.18 -13.66 24.99
C SER A 488 38.67 -13.37 24.98
N LEU A 489 38.12 -12.95 23.83
CA LEU A 489 36.71 -12.58 23.66
C LEU A 489 35.73 -13.67 24.13
N HIS A 490 36.09 -14.95 24.01
CA HIS A 490 35.28 -16.09 24.48
C HIS A 490 34.88 -16.00 25.97
N LYS A 491 35.61 -15.22 26.79
CA LYS A 491 35.29 -14.95 28.19
C LYS A 491 34.13 -13.96 28.38
N LEU A 492 33.90 -13.08 27.40
CA LEU A 492 32.86 -12.06 27.42
C LEU A 492 31.60 -12.43 26.64
N ILE A 493 31.68 -13.44 25.76
CA ILE A 493 30.52 -13.90 25.00
C ILE A 493 29.45 -14.42 25.97
N ASP A 494 28.24 -13.89 25.82
CA ASP A 494 27.10 -14.28 26.63
C ASP A 494 26.67 -15.71 26.29
N LYS A 495 26.99 -16.64 27.20
CA LYS A 495 26.69 -18.07 27.10
C LYS A 495 25.20 -18.38 27.22
N SER A 496 24.39 -17.47 27.77
CA SER A 496 22.94 -17.66 27.89
C SER A 496 22.23 -17.60 26.54
N ALA A 497 22.87 -17.01 25.51
CA ALA A 497 22.34 -16.87 24.16
C ALA A 497 22.53 -18.13 23.29
N GLY A 498 23.06 -19.22 23.86
CA GLY A 498 23.43 -20.44 23.15
C GLY A 498 24.81 -20.39 22.51
N ASP A 499 25.06 -21.30 21.57
CA ASP A 499 26.37 -21.48 20.95
C ASP A 499 26.64 -20.43 19.87
N TRP A 500 27.27 -19.33 20.27
CA TRP A 500 27.73 -18.29 19.35
C TRP A 500 28.81 -18.82 18.40
N PRO A 501 28.66 -18.63 17.09
CA PRO A 501 29.75 -18.79 16.16
C PRO A 501 30.85 -17.75 16.45
N TYR A 502 32.04 -18.21 16.89
CA TYR A 502 33.10 -17.33 17.39
C TYR A 502 33.57 -16.29 16.36
N LYS A 503 33.64 -16.66 15.08
CA LYS A 503 34.11 -15.76 14.01
C LYS A 503 33.13 -14.59 13.82
N GLU A 504 31.84 -14.89 13.86
CA GLU A 504 30.74 -13.95 13.72
C GLU A 504 30.64 -13.05 14.96
N ALA A 505 30.75 -13.63 16.16
CA ALA A 505 30.80 -12.88 17.41
C ALA A 505 32.00 -11.91 17.45
N LYS A 506 33.19 -12.36 17.01
CA LYS A 506 34.39 -11.51 16.90
C LYS A 506 34.21 -10.37 15.90
N ARG A 507 33.61 -10.64 14.73
CA ARG A 507 33.29 -9.60 13.73
C ARG A 507 32.34 -8.54 14.29
N LEU A 508 31.29 -8.95 15.00
CA LEU A 508 30.34 -8.03 15.63
C LEU A 508 30.99 -7.21 16.74
N ALA A 509 31.84 -7.82 17.58
CA ALA A 509 32.55 -7.12 18.64
C ALA A 509 33.50 -6.05 18.08
N VAL A 510 34.28 -6.38 17.04
CA VAL A 510 35.15 -5.41 16.34
C VAL A 510 34.33 -4.30 15.72
N LEU A 511 33.19 -4.62 15.10
CA LEU A 511 32.31 -3.63 14.51
C LEU A 511 31.73 -2.67 15.56
N GLY A 512 31.27 -3.19 16.70
CA GLY A 512 30.76 -2.39 17.82
C GLY A 512 31.81 -1.41 18.35
N VAL A 513 33.05 -1.88 18.56
CA VAL A 513 34.17 -1.02 18.98
C VAL A 513 34.45 0.08 17.96
N ARG A 514 34.48 -0.24 16.65
CA ARG A 514 34.68 0.77 15.58
C ARG A 514 33.54 1.80 15.53
N CYS A 515 32.29 1.37 15.72
CA CYS A 515 31.15 2.27 15.79
C CYS A 515 31.24 3.21 17.00
N ALA A 516 31.73 2.70 18.13
CA ALA A 516 31.93 3.42 19.39
C ALA A 516 33.23 4.23 19.47
N GLU A 517 33.92 4.48 18.35
CA GLU A 517 35.09 5.36 18.31
C GLU A 517 34.73 6.77 18.77
N LEU A 518 35.60 7.36 19.60
CA LEU A 518 35.34 8.69 20.17
C LEU A 518 35.31 9.76 19.08
N ALA A 519 36.27 9.70 18.16
CA ALA A 519 36.37 10.61 17.03
C ALA A 519 35.39 10.21 15.91
N ARG A 520 34.54 11.14 15.46
CA ARG A 520 33.50 10.91 14.45
C ARG A 520 34.06 10.38 13.14
N GLU A 521 35.16 10.95 12.68
CA GLU A 521 35.80 10.61 11.40
C GLU A 521 36.39 9.19 11.36
N LYS A 522 36.58 8.55 12.53
CA LYS A 522 37.06 7.16 12.63
C LYS A 522 35.93 6.14 12.62
N ARG A 523 34.68 6.59 12.77
CA ARG A 523 33.51 5.70 12.79
C ARG A 523 33.23 5.17 11.37
N PRO A 524 32.81 3.91 11.25
CA PRO A 524 32.50 3.31 9.96
C PRO A 524 31.28 3.92 9.30
N ASP A 525 31.23 3.91 7.97
CA ASP A 525 30.02 4.27 7.24
C ASP A 525 28.94 3.17 7.41
N LEU A 526 27.70 3.59 7.65
CA LEU A 526 26.61 2.68 7.98
C LEU A 526 26.29 1.72 6.82
N LEU A 527 26.35 2.19 5.56
CA LEU A 527 26.00 1.38 4.39
C LEU A 527 27.17 0.54 3.89
N ASN A 528 28.36 1.12 3.79
CA ASN A 528 29.51 0.49 3.15
C ASN A 528 30.30 -0.41 4.11
N ASP A 529 30.36 -0.06 5.39
CA ASP A 529 31.16 -0.78 6.38
C ASP A 529 30.31 -1.61 7.33
N VAL A 530 29.31 -0.99 7.97
CA VAL A 530 28.47 -1.66 8.99
C VAL A 530 27.56 -2.69 8.36
N TRP A 531 26.74 -2.28 7.38
CA TRP A 531 25.77 -3.16 6.73
C TRP A 531 26.42 -4.36 6.03
N ARG A 532 27.62 -4.19 5.45
CA ARG A 532 28.39 -5.27 4.84
C ARG A 532 28.71 -6.41 5.82
N VAL A 533 28.95 -6.08 7.10
CA VAL A 533 29.24 -7.07 8.15
C VAL A 533 27.95 -7.64 8.74
N VAL A 534 26.92 -6.82 8.92
CA VAL A 534 25.68 -7.20 9.60
C VAL A 534 24.73 -8.02 8.70
N LYS A 535 24.56 -7.61 7.43
CA LYS A 535 23.63 -8.25 6.48
C LYS A 535 23.81 -9.78 6.36
N PRO A 536 25.04 -10.33 6.27
CA PRO A 536 25.23 -11.78 6.19
C PRO A 536 24.87 -12.54 7.48
N LEU A 537 24.80 -11.84 8.62
CA LEU A 537 24.52 -12.42 9.94
C LEU A 537 23.03 -12.43 10.29
N MET A 538 22.23 -11.70 9.52
CA MET A 538 20.78 -11.77 9.59
C MET A 538 20.32 -13.12 9.05
N ARG A 539 19.30 -13.72 9.67
CA ARG A 539 18.61 -14.86 9.05
C ARG A 539 18.15 -14.39 7.67
N LYS A 540 18.39 -15.18 6.61
CA LYS A 540 17.87 -14.86 5.28
C LYS A 540 16.37 -14.61 5.44
N PRO A 541 15.87 -13.38 5.25
CA PRO A 541 14.44 -13.17 5.30
C PRO A 541 13.83 -14.01 4.18
N SER A 542 12.66 -14.59 4.44
CA SER A 542 11.66 -14.73 3.38
C SER A 542 11.47 -13.33 2.79
N SER A 543 12.22 -12.99 1.73
CA SER A 543 12.17 -11.76 0.92
C SER A 543 11.87 -10.43 1.67
N CYS A 544 12.92 -9.66 1.97
CA CYS A 544 12.76 -8.23 2.30
C CYS A 544 12.65 -7.41 0.99
N PRO A 545 11.58 -6.63 0.74
CA PRO A 545 11.37 -5.95 -0.56
C PRO A 545 12.09 -4.60 -0.71
N TYR A 546 12.77 -4.09 0.32
CA TYR A 546 13.32 -2.74 0.32
C TYR A 546 14.83 -2.77 0.53
N PHE A 547 15.59 -2.94 -0.56
CA PHE A 547 16.87 -2.24 -0.81
C PHE A 547 17.32 -2.58 -2.24
N PRO A 548 17.52 -1.58 -3.12
CA PRO A 548 18.09 -1.81 -4.44
C PRO A 548 19.55 -2.29 -4.32
N GLN A 549 19.92 -3.28 -5.12
CA GLN A 549 21.30 -3.70 -5.28
C GLN A 549 22.11 -2.54 -5.90
N ALA A 550 23.21 -2.18 -5.27
CA ALA A 550 24.10 -1.14 -5.77
C ALA A 550 24.96 -1.67 -6.93
N SER A 551 24.79 -1.08 -8.11
CA SER A 551 25.83 -0.94 -9.13
C SER A 551 25.76 0.50 -9.64
N GLY A 552 26.89 1.20 -9.56
CA GLY A 552 27.00 2.60 -9.93
C GLY A 552 26.91 2.81 -11.43
N GLU A 553 25.92 3.60 -11.84
CA GLU A 553 25.89 4.54 -12.96
C GLU A 553 24.55 5.26 -12.83
N VAL A 554 24.45 6.52 -13.27
CA VAL A 554 23.31 7.44 -13.03
C VAL A 554 21.97 6.70 -13.18
N CYS A 555 21.33 6.43 -12.02
CA CYS A 555 20.28 5.42 -11.94
C CYS A 555 18.99 5.98 -12.51
N ALA A 556 18.58 5.45 -13.66
CA ALA A 556 17.26 5.72 -14.20
C ALA A 556 16.17 5.16 -13.26
N PRO A 557 15.00 5.80 -13.16
CA PRO A 557 13.88 5.31 -12.37
C PRO A 557 13.60 3.82 -12.63
N ALA A 558 13.38 3.04 -11.56
CA ALA A 558 13.15 1.60 -11.64
C ALA A 558 12.10 1.16 -12.68
N PRO A 559 10.99 1.89 -12.91
CA PRO A 559 10.02 1.54 -13.96
C PRO A 559 10.61 1.56 -15.38
N PHE A 560 11.72 2.25 -15.61
CA PHE A 560 12.34 2.40 -16.94
C PHE A 560 13.30 1.26 -17.27
N ILE A 561 13.67 0.45 -16.28
CA ILE A 561 14.67 -0.61 -16.41
C ILE A 561 14.00 -1.93 -16.80
N CYS A 562 14.49 -2.56 -17.88
CA CYS A 562 14.06 -3.87 -18.32
C CYS A 562 14.46 -4.94 -17.28
N PRO A 563 13.54 -5.75 -16.76
CA PRO A 563 13.90 -6.79 -15.79
C PRO A 563 14.78 -7.93 -16.33
N ILE A 564 14.83 -8.10 -17.65
CA ILE A 564 15.65 -9.15 -18.31
C ILE A 564 17.06 -8.62 -18.56
N LEU A 565 17.17 -7.44 -19.17
CA LEU A 565 18.43 -6.86 -19.62
C LEU A 565 19.11 -6.00 -18.56
N MET A 566 18.36 -5.55 -17.56
CA MET A 566 18.81 -4.59 -16.54
C MET A 566 19.28 -3.25 -17.11
N GLU A 567 18.79 -2.89 -18.31
CA GLU A 567 19.06 -1.63 -19.01
C GLU A 567 17.77 -0.81 -19.22
N ILE A 568 17.87 0.49 -19.51
CA ILE A 568 16.70 1.32 -19.86
C ILE A 568 16.03 0.77 -21.12
N MET A 569 14.72 0.51 -21.06
CA MET A 569 13.93 -0.03 -22.17
C MET A 569 13.86 0.95 -23.35
N LYS A 570 14.15 0.47 -24.56
CA LYS A 570 14.00 1.19 -25.83
C LYS A 570 12.66 0.90 -26.48
N ASP A 571 12.19 -0.35 -26.41
CA ASP A 571 10.87 -0.78 -26.86
C ASP A 571 10.14 -1.54 -25.73
N PRO A 572 9.58 -0.83 -24.74
CA PRO A 572 8.89 -1.47 -23.63
C PRO A 572 7.59 -2.15 -24.13
N GLN A 573 7.49 -3.46 -23.90
CA GLN A 573 6.38 -4.34 -24.28
C GLN A 573 5.81 -5.03 -23.04
N VAL A 574 4.49 -4.99 -22.86
CA VAL A 574 3.77 -5.69 -21.80
C VAL A 574 3.50 -7.12 -22.26
N ALA A 575 3.94 -8.11 -21.47
CA ALA A 575 3.60 -9.51 -21.70
C ALA A 575 2.29 -9.90 -20.99
N SER A 576 1.78 -11.11 -21.28
CA SER A 576 0.52 -11.62 -20.71
C SER A 576 0.51 -11.75 -19.18
N ASP A 577 1.68 -11.71 -18.53
CA ASP A 577 1.83 -11.65 -17.07
C ASP A 577 1.66 -10.23 -16.47
N GLY A 578 1.47 -9.21 -17.32
CA GLY A 578 1.27 -7.83 -16.92
C GLY A 578 2.57 -7.06 -16.63
N PHE A 579 3.74 -7.69 -16.77
CA PHE A 579 5.03 -7.02 -16.62
C PHE A 579 5.50 -6.43 -17.96
N THR A 580 6.25 -5.33 -17.87
CA THR A 580 6.84 -4.69 -19.05
C THR A 580 8.31 -5.08 -19.20
N TYR A 581 8.68 -5.47 -20.41
CA TYR A 581 10.02 -5.94 -20.77
C TYR A 581 10.52 -5.23 -22.03
N GLU A 582 11.81 -5.33 -22.31
CA GLU A 582 12.35 -4.97 -23.62
C GLU A 582 11.82 -5.95 -24.68
N GLY A 583 11.24 -5.41 -25.75
CA GLY A 583 10.51 -6.18 -26.75
C GLY A 583 11.33 -7.25 -27.45
N GLU A 584 12.62 -7.02 -27.67
CA GLU A 584 13.52 -8.02 -28.25
C GLU A 584 13.93 -9.10 -27.23
N ALA A 585 14.12 -8.71 -25.97
CA ALA A 585 14.53 -9.61 -24.89
C ALA A 585 13.43 -10.60 -24.50
N ILE A 586 12.17 -10.15 -24.45
CA ILE A 586 11.06 -11.05 -24.13
C ILE A 586 10.70 -11.97 -25.30
N ARG A 587 10.91 -11.55 -26.56
CA ARG A 587 10.71 -12.39 -27.75
C ARG A 587 11.75 -13.49 -27.91
N SER A 588 12.96 -13.26 -27.40
CA SER A 588 14.05 -14.25 -27.39
C SER A 588 14.02 -15.16 -26.15
N GLY A 589 13.15 -14.87 -25.18
CA GLY A 589 12.96 -15.67 -23.98
C GLY A 589 12.13 -16.94 -24.20
N ASN A 590 12.16 -17.84 -23.21
CA ASN A 590 11.33 -19.04 -23.21
C ASN A 590 9.87 -18.69 -22.89
N ASN A 591 8.95 -19.66 -22.96
CA ASN A 591 7.52 -19.47 -22.65
C ASN A 591 7.21 -19.24 -21.16
N ARG A 592 8.12 -18.64 -20.40
CA ARG A 592 7.99 -18.37 -18.97
C ARG A 592 8.27 -16.90 -18.67
N SER A 593 7.51 -16.34 -17.74
CA SER A 593 7.64 -14.99 -17.21
C SER A 593 9.03 -14.81 -16.59
N PRO A 594 9.86 -13.88 -17.08
CA PRO A 594 11.17 -13.62 -16.48
C PRO A 594 11.10 -13.08 -15.05
N MET A 595 9.98 -12.46 -14.66
CA MET A 595 9.77 -11.91 -13.31
C MET A 595 9.32 -12.96 -12.28
N THR A 596 8.56 -13.96 -12.71
CA THR A 596 7.89 -14.91 -11.80
C THR A 596 8.27 -16.38 -12.05
N ASN A 597 8.94 -16.67 -13.16
CA ASN A 597 9.28 -18.01 -13.66
C ASN A 597 8.07 -18.94 -13.95
N LEU A 598 6.85 -18.38 -13.94
CA LEU A 598 5.61 -19.06 -14.31
C LEU A 598 5.46 -19.14 -15.84
N VAL A 599 4.73 -20.12 -16.37
CA VAL A 599 4.46 -20.21 -17.81
C VAL A 599 3.56 -19.04 -18.24
N LEU A 600 3.94 -18.34 -19.31
CA LEU A 600 3.14 -17.24 -19.85
C LEU A 600 1.85 -17.80 -20.46
N PRO A 601 0.66 -17.28 -20.11
CA PRO A 601 -0.61 -17.70 -20.70
C PRO A 601 -0.61 -17.65 -22.23
N ASP A 602 0.06 -16.65 -22.79
CA ASP A 602 0.35 -16.51 -24.21
C ASP A 602 1.58 -15.62 -24.43
N LEU A 603 2.12 -15.64 -25.65
CA LEU A 603 3.32 -14.87 -26.04
C LEU A 603 2.97 -13.53 -26.71
N ASN A 604 1.72 -13.06 -26.60
CA ASN A 604 1.36 -11.77 -27.17
C ASN A 604 2.00 -10.65 -26.37
N LEU A 605 2.47 -9.63 -27.08
CA LEU A 605 3.14 -8.47 -26.52
C LEU A 605 2.37 -7.22 -26.91
N VAL A 606 2.07 -6.39 -25.93
CA VAL A 606 1.36 -5.12 -26.11
C VAL A 606 2.33 -3.96 -25.87
N PRO A 607 2.54 -3.05 -26.83
CA PRO A 607 3.48 -1.94 -26.65
C PRO A 607 3.08 -1.01 -25.49
N ASN A 608 3.97 -0.81 -24.53
CA ASN A 608 3.77 0.13 -23.42
C ASN A 608 4.16 1.56 -23.85
N ARG A 609 3.29 2.20 -24.63
CA ARG A 609 3.55 3.53 -25.23
C ARG A 609 3.68 4.66 -24.21
N VAL A 610 3.02 4.53 -23.07
CA VAL A 610 3.10 5.50 -21.96
C VAL A 610 4.51 5.45 -21.36
N LEU A 611 4.97 4.26 -20.98
CA LEU A 611 6.31 4.08 -20.44
C LEU A 611 7.39 4.50 -21.43
N ARG A 612 7.21 4.17 -22.71
CA ARG A 612 8.12 4.60 -23.79
C ARG A 612 8.23 6.12 -23.88
N SER A 613 7.12 6.84 -23.77
CA SER A 613 7.10 8.31 -23.78
C SER A 613 7.79 8.89 -22.57
N SER A 614 7.56 8.34 -21.37
CA SER A 614 8.22 8.75 -20.13
C SER A 614 9.73 8.52 -20.15
N ILE A 615 10.18 7.39 -20.71
CA ILE A 615 11.61 7.09 -20.89
C ILE A 615 12.27 8.10 -21.84
N HIS A 616 11.62 8.41 -22.97
CA HIS A 616 12.15 9.38 -23.93
C HIS A 616 12.27 10.79 -23.34
N GLU A 617 11.29 11.22 -22.56
CA GLU A 617 11.32 12.51 -21.87
C GLU A 617 12.45 12.56 -20.84
N TYR A 618 12.61 11.51 -20.03
CA TYR A 618 13.71 11.36 -19.08
C TYR A 618 15.09 11.45 -19.75
N LEU A 619 15.31 10.71 -20.85
CA LEU A 619 16.57 10.75 -21.60
C LEU A 619 16.83 12.11 -22.28
N ARG A 620 15.78 12.87 -22.58
CA ARG A 620 15.91 14.23 -23.11
C ARG A 620 16.36 15.21 -22.01
N GLN A 621 15.79 15.11 -20.82
CA GLN A 621 16.17 15.94 -19.67
C GLN A 621 17.62 15.68 -19.25
N GLN A 622 18.05 14.41 -19.19
CA GLN A 622 19.43 14.04 -18.86
C GLN A 622 20.46 14.61 -19.83
N ARG A 623 20.17 14.60 -21.15
CA ARG A 623 21.06 15.19 -22.18
C ARG A 623 21.15 16.71 -22.08
N GLN A 624 20.07 17.38 -21.68
CA GLN A 624 20.08 18.83 -21.47
C GLN A 624 20.90 19.22 -20.24
N GLN A 625 20.85 18.39 -19.19
CA GLN A 625 21.64 18.58 -17.97
C GLN A 625 23.14 18.39 -18.20
N GLN A 626 23.53 17.35 -18.95
CA GLN A 626 24.94 17.14 -19.34
C GLN A 626 25.49 18.28 -20.20
N GLN A 627 24.71 18.86 -21.11
CA GLN A 627 25.14 20.01 -21.91
C GLN A 627 25.29 21.31 -21.10
N GLN A 628 24.59 21.42 -19.97
CA GLN A 628 24.71 22.55 -19.04
C GLN A 628 25.88 22.43 -18.06
N ASP A 629 26.29 21.21 -17.73
CA ASP A 629 27.46 20.95 -16.86
C ASP A 629 28.80 21.00 -17.64
N ASP A 630 28.76 20.81 -18.96
CA ASP A 630 29.93 20.89 -19.87
C ASP A 630 30.15 22.29 -20.50
N SER A 631 29.28 23.29 -20.22
CA SER A 631 29.39 24.68 -20.70
C SER A 631 29.75 25.64 -19.56
#